data_AF-A0A2X2WS55-F1
#
_entry.id   AF-A0A2X2WS55-F1
#
_cell.length_a   1.000
_cell.length_b   1.000
_cell.length_c   1.000
_cell.angle_alpha   90.00
_cell.angle_beta   90.00
_cell.angle_gamma   90.00
#
_symmetry.space_group_name_H-M   'P 1'
#
loop_
_entity.id
_entity.type
_entity.pdbx_description
1 polymer ?
#
loop_
_entity_poly.entity_id
_entity_poly.type
_entity_poly.pdbx_seq_one_letter_code
_entity_poly.pdbx_strand_id
1 'polypeptide(L)'
;MKNIIITQLLLITLFSCKKDNHKAIVQPTENIGAPAQNNPTKSIEAPNHWKGHYHFEASNRDEIKTSYDIMIKSLNDISIQINDGGDKESYSHIRAEKLNDDKIKIIFNPSLEDEMGIIYIEKSDNTYLISGYPIYFINPGNNEMPLIKEK
;
A
#
# COMPACT_ATOMS: atom_id res chain seq x y z
N MET A 1 -52.33 -3.09 30.76
CA MET A 1 -51.04 -2.54 31.19
C MET A 1 -50.25 -2.19 29.94
N LYS A 2 -50.14 -0.89 29.64
CA LYS A 2 -49.36 -0.33 28.53
C LYS A 2 -47.91 -0.25 28.97
N ASN A 3 -46.95 -0.59 28.10
CA ASN A 3 -45.62 0.01 28.11
C ASN A 3 -45.16 0.17 26.66
N ILE A 4 -45.05 1.44 26.27
CA ILE A 4 -44.59 1.93 24.97
C ILE A 4 -43.09 2.20 25.15
N ILE A 5 -42.24 1.53 24.38
CA ILE A 5 -40.82 1.87 24.33
C ILE A 5 -40.61 2.77 23.12
N ILE A 6 -40.38 4.06 23.41
CA ILE A 6 -40.05 5.11 22.46
C ILE A 6 -38.55 5.08 22.25
N THR A 7 -38.09 4.62 21.09
CA THR A 7 -36.70 4.81 20.66
C THR A 7 -36.57 6.15 19.96
N GLN A 8 -35.89 7.10 20.61
CA GLN A 8 -35.55 8.39 20.03
C GLN A 8 -34.37 8.23 19.07
N LEU A 9 -34.62 8.55 17.80
CA LEU A 9 -33.66 8.64 16.72
C LEU A 9 -32.93 9.99 16.85
N LEU A 10 -31.64 9.98 17.21
CA LEU A 10 -30.83 11.20 17.28
C LEU A 10 -30.27 11.54 15.89
N LEU A 11 -30.69 12.68 15.35
CA LEU A 11 -30.14 13.29 14.15
C LEU A 11 -28.70 13.77 14.38
N ILE A 12 -27.80 13.47 13.44
CA ILE A 12 -26.58 14.26 13.24
C ILE A 12 -26.63 14.80 11.81
N THR A 13 -27.02 16.07 11.68
CA THR A 13 -26.93 16.83 10.44
C THR A 13 -25.49 17.32 10.28
N LEU A 14 -24.78 16.86 9.25
CA LEU A 14 -23.52 17.46 8.85
C LEU A 14 -23.80 18.74 8.08
N PHE A 15 -23.52 19.87 8.74
CA PHE A 15 -23.33 21.17 8.09
C PHE A 15 -22.11 21.09 7.17
N SER A 16 -22.31 21.26 5.87
CA SER A 16 -21.22 21.65 4.97
C SER A 16 -21.51 23.05 4.44
N CYS A 17 -20.67 23.99 4.86
CA CYS A 17 -20.74 25.38 4.51
C CYS A 17 -20.60 25.61 3.00
N LYS A 18 -21.50 26.45 2.51
CA LYS A 18 -21.48 27.12 1.21
C LYS A 18 -20.28 28.07 1.15
N LYS A 19 -19.56 28.10 0.02
CA LYS A 19 -18.72 29.25 -0.35
C LYS A 19 -19.00 29.61 -1.81
N ASP A 20 -19.84 30.63 -1.99
CA ASP A 20 -20.07 31.28 -3.28
C ASP A 20 -19.30 32.61 -3.34
N ASN A 21 -18.92 32.96 -4.59
CA ASN A 21 -18.45 34.24 -5.12
C ASN A 21 -16.98 34.55 -4.83
N HIS A 22 -16.13 34.81 -5.84
CA HIS A 22 -16.28 35.93 -6.77
C HIS A 22 -15.92 35.57 -8.22
N LYS A 23 -16.74 36.06 -9.17
CA LYS A 23 -16.34 36.33 -10.54
C LYS A 23 -15.54 37.63 -10.58
N ALA A 24 -14.43 37.64 -11.31
CA ALA A 24 -13.97 38.82 -12.04
C ALA A 24 -13.35 38.37 -13.37
N ILE A 25 -13.93 38.88 -14.45
CA ILE A 25 -13.49 38.78 -15.84
C ILE A 25 -12.49 39.92 -16.08
N VAL A 26 -11.28 39.65 -16.58
CA VAL A 26 -10.57 40.46 -17.60
C VAL A 26 -9.49 39.57 -18.27
N GLN A 27 -9.53 39.44 -19.61
CA GLN A 27 -8.40 39.17 -20.51
C GLN A 27 -8.13 40.47 -21.31
N PRO A 28 -7.04 40.63 -22.11
CA PRO A 28 -5.74 39.95 -22.15
C PRO A 28 -4.55 40.95 -22.10
N THR A 29 -3.33 40.45 -21.96
CA THR A 29 -2.14 41.20 -22.41
C THR A 29 -1.18 40.22 -23.06
N GLU A 30 -0.98 40.39 -24.38
CA GLU A 30 0.10 39.79 -25.13
C GLU A 30 1.43 40.27 -24.55
N ASN A 31 2.36 39.34 -24.28
CA ASN A 31 3.78 39.63 -24.32
C ASN A 31 4.52 38.41 -24.86
N ILE A 32 5.18 38.65 -25.99
CA ILE A 32 6.14 37.79 -26.65
C ILE A 32 7.38 37.69 -25.75
N GLY A 33 7.83 36.48 -25.40
CA GLY A 33 9.08 36.33 -24.65
C GLY A 33 9.46 34.90 -24.29
N ALA A 34 10.36 34.33 -25.10
CA ALA A 34 11.27 33.20 -24.83
C ALA A 34 10.70 31.77 -24.72
N PRO A 35 11.31 30.77 -25.39
CA PRO A 35 11.00 29.37 -25.17
C PRO A 35 11.48 28.95 -23.78
N ALA A 36 10.56 28.50 -22.93
CA ALA A 36 10.88 27.85 -21.68
C ALA A 36 11.67 26.57 -21.97
N GLN A 37 12.95 26.59 -21.61
CA GLN A 37 13.76 25.39 -21.54
C GLN A 37 13.23 24.55 -20.39
N ASN A 38 12.29 23.67 -20.70
CA ASN A 38 11.82 22.60 -19.82
C ASN A 38 12.96 21.60 -19.67
N ASN A 39 14.00 21.96 -18.92
CA ASN A 39 14.89 20.95 -18.38
C ASN A 39 14.06 20.22 -17.32
N PRO A 40 13.67 18.94 -17.52
CA PRO A 40 13.14 18.17 -16.43
C PRO A 40 14.25 18.18 -15.39
N THR A 41 14.01 18.90 -14.30
CA THR A 41 14.82 18.78 -13.11
C THR A 41 14.71 17.31 -12.76
N LYS A 42 15.76 16.55 -13.07
CA LYS A 42 15.90 15.17 -12.66
C LYS A 42 15.82 15.23 -11.15
N SER A 43 14.63 15.01 -10.61
CA SER A 43 14.45 14.84 -9.18
C SER A 43 15.40 13.72 -8.85
N ILE A 44 16.45 14.05 -8.10
CA ILE A 44 17.27 13.03 -7.46
C ILE A 44 16.30 12.42 -6.45
N GLU A 45 15.54 11.42 -6.91
CA GLU A 45 14.71 10.63 -6.01
C GLU A 45 15.67 10.13 -4.94
N ALA A 46 15.39 10.52 -3.70
CA ALA A 46 16.13 10.01 -2.56
C ALA A 46 16.21 8.48 -2.69
N PRO A 47 17.36 7.85 -2.38
CA PRO A 47 17.52 6.42 -2.52
C PRO A 47 16.36 5.73 -1.81
N ASN A 48 15.54 5.02 -2.58
CA ASN A 48 14.43 4.28 -2.02
C ASN A 48 15.01 3.16 -1.15
N HIS A 49 14.99 3.31 0.17
CA HIS A 49 15.52 2.31 1.10
C HIS A 49 14.75 0.97 1.02
N TRP A 50 13.55 0.98 0.41
CA TRP A 50 12.79 -0.22 0.11
C TRP A 50 13.33 -0.99 -1.09
N LYS A 51 14.18 -0.40 -1.94
CA LYS A 51 14.75 -1.11 -3.08
C LYS A 51 15.55 -2.33 -2.60
N GLY A 52 15.29 -3.48 -3.20
CA GLY A 52 15.97 -4.74 -2.89
C GLY A 52 15.13 -5.97 -3.21
N HIS A 53 15.70 -7.12 -2.94
CA HIS A 53 15.04 -8.41 -2.99
C HIS A 53 14.72 -8.86 -1.57
N TYR A 54 13.51 -9.35 -1.34
CA TYR A 54 13.02 -9.77 -0.05
C TYR A 54 12.44 -11.17 -0.14
N HIS A 55 12.75 -12.00 0.85
CA HIS A 55 12.29 -13.37 0.93
C HIS A 55 11.62 -13.64 2.27
N PHE A 56 10.43 -14.23 2.20
CA PHE A 56 9.72 -14.83 3.34
C PHE A 56 9.34 -16.27 3.00
N GLU A 57 9.52 -17.18 3.94
CA GLU A 57 9.09 -18.57 3.84
C GLU A 57 8.57 -19.02 5.21
N ALA A 58 7.48 -19.77 5.20
CA ALA A 58 6.96 -20.46 6.38
C ALA A 58 6.34 -21.81 5.98
N SER A 59 6.16 -22.69 6.95
CA SER A 59 5.49 -23.98 6.78
C SER A 59 4.30 -24.06 7.72
N ASN A 60 3.19 -24.61 7.24
CA ASN A 60 2.03 -24.88 8.07
C ASN A 60 2.24 -26.20 8.89
N ARG A 61 1.19 -26.64 9.60
CA ARG A 61 1.24 -27.85 10.45
C ARG A 61 1.50 -29.15 9.68
N ASP A 62 1.17 -29.17 8.39
CA ASP A 62 1.36 -30.31 7.51
C ASP A 62 2.69 -30.22 6.73
N GLU A 63 3.59 -29.33 7.16
CA GLU A 63 4.90 -29.07 6.55
C GLU A 63 4.80 -28.53 5.11
N ILE A 64 3.62 -28.10 4.68
CA ILE A 64 3.43 -27.45 3.38
C ILE A 64 4.03 -26.06 3.46
N LYS A 65 4.97 -25.79 2.56
CA LYS A 65 5.69 -24.52 2.47
C LYS A 65 4.93 -23.50 1.65
N THR A 66 4.90 -22.28 2.14
CA THR A 66 4.49 -21.10 1.38
C THR A 66 5.63 -20.07 1.41
N SER A 67 6.00 -19.53 0.25
CA SER A 67 7.06 -18.51 0.13
C SER A 67 6.63 -17.31 -0.70
N TYR A 68 7.19 -16.16 -0.36
CA TYR A 68 7.02 -14.89 -1.05
C TYR A 68 8.41 -14.34 -1.40
N ASP A 69 8.67 -14.21 -2.69
CA ASP A 69 9.85 -13.53 -3.22
C ASP A 69 9.42 -12.18 -3.80
N ILE A 70 9.81 -11.10 -3.13
CA ILE A 70 9.37 -9.74 -3.42
C ILE A 70 10.57 -8.93 -3.91
N MET A 71 10.51 -8.47 -5.16
CA MET A 71 11.53 -7.59 -5.74
C MET A 71 10.97 -6.18 -5.84
N ILE A 72 11.57 -5.25 -5.10
CA ILE A 72 11.21 -3.83 -5.14
C ILE A 72 12.29 -3.10 -5.95
N LYS A 73 11.96 -2.68 -7.18
CA LYS A 73 12.83 -1.78 -7.96
C LYS A 73 12.56 -0.32 -7.57
N SER A 74 11.28 0.01 -7.41
CA SER A 74 10.77 1.27 -6.88
C SER A 74 9.40 1.03 -6.22
N LEU A 75 8.84 2.02 -5.52
CA LEU A 75 7.47 1.88 -4.99
C LEU A 75 6.41 1.77 -6.10
N ASN A 76 6.75 2.09 -7.35
CA ASN A 76 5.84 1.99 -8.50
C ASN A 76 6.13 0.78 -9.40
N ASP A 77 7.14 -0.03 -9.07
CA ASP A 77 7.55 -1.19 -9.86
C ASP A 77 8.05 -2.28 -8.91
N ILE A 78 7.10 -3.11 -8.48
CA ILE A 78 7.31 -4.26 -7.61
C ILE A 78 6.86 -5.53 -8.33
N SER A 79 7.60 -6.61 -8.15
CA SER A 79 7.16 -7.95 -8.53
C SER A 79 7.14 -8.88 -7.34
N ILE A 80 6.16 -9.79 -7.31
CA ILE A 80 5.99 -10.80 -6.27
C ILE A 80 5.85 -12.15 -6.95
N GLN A 81 6.65 -13.11 -6.51
CA GLN A 81 6.43 -14.52 -6.80
C GLN A 81 5.93 -15.19 -5.54
N ILE A 82 4.84 -15.94 -5.65
CA ILE A 82 4.24 -16.70 -4.56
C ILE A 82 4.36 -18.17 -4.94
N ASN A 83 4.83 -18.99 -4.01
CA ASN A 83 4.79 -20.43 -4.12
C ASN A 83 4.02 -20.96 -2.91
N ASP A 84 2.85 -21.56 -3.14
CA ASP A 84 2.01 -22.11 -2.09
C ASP A 84 1.86 -23.61 -2.29
N GLY A 85 2.58 -24.41 -1.52
CA GLY A 85 2.55 -25.87 -1.63
C GLY A 85 2.95 -26.43 -3.00
N GLY A 86 3.63 -25.64 -3.84
CA GLY A 86 3.99 -25.99 -5.22
C GLY A 86 3.21 -25.23 -6.29
N ASP A 87 2.07 -24.64 -5.95
CA ASP A 87 1.30 -23.77 -6.84
C ASP A 87 1.97 -22.40 -6.92
N LYS A 88 2.23 -21.93 -8.15
CA LYS A 88 3.03 -20.71 -8.38
C LYS A 88 2.19 -19.61 -9.00
N GLU A 89 2.23 -18.45 -8.36
CA GLU A 89 1.66 -17.22 -8.88
C GLU A 89 2.74 -16.14 -9.03
N SER A 90 2.51 -15.21 -9.95
CA SER A 90 3.45 -14.12 -10.20
C SER A 90 2.72 -12.85 -10.57
N TYR A 91 3.15 -11.76 -9.95
CA TYR A 91 2.59 -10.43 -10.13
C TYR A 91 3.74 -9.46 -10.43
N SER A 92 3.51 -8.50 -11.33
CA SER A 92 4.52 -7.53 -11.74
C SER A 92 3.90 -6.15 -11.94
N HIS A 93 4.77 -5.12 -11.95
CA HIS A 93 4.36 -3.72 -12.08
C HIS A 93 3.35 -3.27 -11.02
N ILE A 94 3.44 -3.88 -9.83
CA ILE A 94 2.61 -3.53 -8.69
C ILE A 94 3.11 -2.22 -8.09
N ARG A 95 2.18 -1.41 -7.59
CA ARG A 95 2.48 -0.21 -6.81
C ARG A 95 2.29 -0.45 -5.33
N ALA A 96 3.18 0.12 -4.53
CA ALA A 96 3.05 0.22 -3.10
C ALA A 96 2.53 1.60 -2.70
N GLU A 97 1.66 1.63 -1.71
CA GLU A 97 1.27 2.83 -0.98
C GLU A 97 2.20 3.00 0.21
N LYS A 98 2.80 4.18 0.35
CA LYS A 98 3.56 4.53 1.55
C LYS A 98 2.58 4.93 2.65
N LEU A 99 2.55 4.16 3.74
CA LEU A 99 1.70 4.48 4.90
C LEU A 99 2.40 5.44 5.85
N ASN A 100 3.70 5.23 6.07
CA ASN A 100 4.60 6.14 6.78
C ASN A 100 6.05 5.89 6.31
N ASP A 101 7.04 6.51 6.96
CA ASP A 101 8.45 6.37 6.57
C ASP A 101 9.00 4.95 6.69
N ASP A 102 8.42 4.14 7.56
CA ASP A 102 8.86 2.79 7.91
C ASP A 102 7.87 1.71 7.49
N LYS A 103 6.78 2.03 6.79
CA LYS A 103 5.77 1.05 6.41
C LYS A 103 5.17 1.31 5.04
N ILE A 104 5.12 0.25 4.22
CA ILE A 104 4.48 0.24 2.91
C ILE A 104 3.38 -0.83 2.85
N LYS A 105 2.37 -0.57 2.04
CA LYS A 105 1.28 -1.48 1.70
C LYS A 105 1.37 -1.83 0.23
N ILE A 106 1.39 -3.11 -0.10
CA ILE A 106 1.45 -3.61 -1.48
C ILE A 106 0.12 -4.31 -1.76
N ILE A 107 -0.63 -3.79 -2.72
CA ILE A 107 -1.89 -4.38 -3.18
C ILE A 107 -1.58 -5.15 -4.47
N PHE A 108 -1.33 -6.45 -4.36
CA PHE A 108 -0.89 -7.28 -5.48
C PHE A 108 -2.06 -7.90 -6.25
N ASN A 109 -3.20 -8.11 -5.59
CA ASN A 109 -4.42 -8.60 -6.24
C ASN A 109 -5.69 -7.96 -5.63
N PRO A 110 -6.16 -6.81 -6.15
CA PRO A 110 -7.31 -6.12 -5.58
C PRO A 110 -8.65 -6.86 -5.79
N SER A 111 -8.68 -7.92 -6.58
CA SER A 111 -9.88 -8.73 -6.82
C SER A 111 -10.15 -9.76 -5.73
N LEU A 112 -9.20 -10.02 -4.84
CA LEU A 112 -9.39 -10.93 -3.71
C LEU A 112 -10.12 -10.22 -2.57
N GLU A 113 -11.09 -10.91 -1.98
CA GLU A 113 -11.86 -10.43 -0.83
C GLU A 113 -11.01 -10.41 0.44
N ASP A 114 -11.52 -9.74 1.48
CA ASP A 114 -10.95 -9.74 2.84
C ASP A 114 -9.44 -9.40 2.92
N GLU A 115 -8.96 -8.52 2.04
CA GLU A 115 -7.54 -8.11 2.00
C GLU A 115 -6.54 -9.25 1.67
N MET A 116 -7.02 -10.38 1.13
CA MET A 116 -6.15 -11.51 0.74
C MET A 116 -5.11 -11.15 -0.33
N GLY A 117 -5.36 -10.10 -1.11
CA GLY A 117 -4.43 -9.57 -2.10
C GLY A 117 -3.53 -8.43 -1.61
N ILE A 118 -3.37 -8.29 -0.28
CA ILE A 118 -2.63 -7.20 0.34
C ILE A 118 -1.54 -7.77 1.26
N ILE A 119 -0.32 -7.25 1.11
CA ILE A 119 0.78 -7.44 2.06
C ILE A 119 1.29 -6.10 2.56
N TYR A 120 1.83 -6.08 3.77
CA TYR A 120 2.50 -4.94 4.36
C TYR A 120 3.96 -5.32 4.61
N ILE A 121 4.85 -4.36 4.37
CA ILE A 121 6.25 -4.47 4.77
C ILE A 121 6.54 -3.31 5.71
N GLU A 122 7.05 -3.64 6.89
CA GLU A 122 7.44 -2.70 7.93
C GLU A 122 8.93 -2.81 8.20
N LYS A 123 9.59 -1.67 8.37
CA LYS A 123 11.00 -1.58 8.73
C LYS A 123 11.08 -1.25 10.21
N SER A 124 11.80 -2.06 10.97
CA SER A 124 12.09 -1.81 12.38
C SER A 124 13.60 -1.84 12.57
N ASP A 125 14.22 -0.69 12.85
CA ASP A 125 15.68 -0.54 12.93
C ASP A 125 16.40 -1.06 11.66
N ASN A 126 17.03 -2.24 11.78
CA ASN A 126 17.80 -2.92 10.75
C ASN A 126 17.10 -4.17 10.20
N THR A 127 15.86 -4.44 10.64
CA THR A 127 15.06 -5.58 10.19
C THR A 127 13.86 -5.13 9.38
N TYR A 128 13.35 -6.04 8.58
CA TYR A 128 12.09 -5.89 7.86
C TYR A 128 11.14 -6.98 8.34
N LEU A 129 9.86 -6.64 8.47
CA LEU A 129 8.80 -7.52 8.89
C LEU A 129 7.74 -7.54 7.79
N ILE A 130 7.18 -8.72 7.52
CA ILE A 130 6.05 -8.88 6.59
C ILE A 130 4.78 -9.19 7.38
N SER A 131 3.65 -8.62 6.98
CA SER A 131 2.35 -8.95 7.55
C SER A 131 1.26 -8.85 6.48
N GLY A 132 0.07 -9.36 6.80
CA GLY A 132 -1.09 -9.34 5.91
C GLY A 132 -2.00 -10.51 6.22
N TYR A 133 -3.23 -10.45 5.74
CA TYR A 133 -4.18 -11.54 5.92
C TYR A 133 -3.68 -12.89 5.36
N PRO A 134 -3.12 -12.98 4.13
CA PRO A 134 -2.60 -14.26 3.63
C PRO A 134 -1.42 -14.78 4.47
N ILE A 135 -0.61 -13.86 5.01
CA ILE A 135 0.56 -14.17 5.84
C ILE A 135 0.14 -14.78 7.20
N TYR A 136 -0.93 -14.26 7.81
CA TYR A 136 -1.48 -14.76 9.07
C TYR A 136 -1.92 -16.23 9.01
N PHE A 137 -2.52 -16.67 7.88
CA PHE A 137 -2.99 -18.06 7.74
C PHE A 137 -1.86 -19.08 7.63
N ILE A 138 -0.71 -18.68 7.09
CA ILE A 138 0.42 -19.59 6.90
C ILE A 138 1.03 -19.97 8.26
N ASN A 139 1.09 -19.02 9.21
CA ASN A 139 1.68 -19.25 10.54
C ASN A 139 0.86 -18.60 11.68
N PRO A 140 -0.26 -19.21 12.08
CA PRO A 140 -1.10 -18.68 13.14
C PRO A 140 -0.38 -18.81 14.50
N GLY A 141 -0.06 -17.69 15.13
CA GLY A 141 0.46 -17.65 16.51
C GLY A 141 1.85 -17.04 16.70
N ASN A 142 2.53 -16.63 15.63
CA ASN A 142 3.71 -15.76 15.74
C ASN A 142 3.36 -14.34 15.26
N ASN A 143 3.42 -13.36 16.17
CA ASN A 143 3.09 -11.96 15.86
C ASN A 143 4.19 -11.27 15.04
N GLU A 144 5.36 -11.90 14.90
CA GLU A 144 6.50 -11.37 14.16
C GLU A 144 6.90 -12.32 13.05
N MET A 145 6.92 -11.82 11.82
CA MET A 145 7.33 -12.60 10.65
C MET A 145 8.51 -11.87 9.99
N PRO A 146 9.76 -12.27 10.29
CA PRO A 146 10.93 -11.60 9.76
C PRO A 146 10.99 -11.78 8.24
N LEU A 147 11.28 -10.68 7.55
CA LEU A 147 11.48 -10.63 6.12
C LEU A 147 12.97 -10.40 5.84
N ILE A 148 13.58 -11.30 5.07
CA ILE A 148 15.02 -11.24 4.79
C ILE A 148 15.23 -10.41 3.54
N LYS A 149 15.93 -9.27 3.68
CA LYS A 149 16.41 -8.50 2.54
C LYS A 149 17.74 -9.08 2.06
N GLU A 150 17.77 -9.63 0.85
CA GLU A 150 18.99 -10.18 0.26
C GLU A 150 19.95 -9.04 -0.15
N LYS A 151 21.26 -9.31 -0.05
CA LYS A 151 22.33 -8.34 -0.28
C LYS A 151 22.57 -8.05 -1.75
#